data_AF-N2AG67-F1
#
_entry.id   AF-N2AG67-F1
#
_cell.length_a   1.000
_cell.length_b   1.000
_cell.length_c   1.000
_cell.angle_alpha   90.00
_cell.angle_beta   90.00
_cell.angle_gamma   90.00
#
_symmetry.space_group_name_H-M   'P 1'
#
loop_
_entity.id
_entity.type
_entity.pdbx_description
1 polymer ?
#
loop_
_entity_poly.entity_id
_entity_poly.type
_entity_poly.pdbx_seq_one_letter_code
_entity_poly.pdbx_strand_id
1 'polypeptide(L)'
;MKDFTRTDLLFSLCGLNCGLCPMNLSGHCPGCGGGEGNQSCKIAKCSRQYGKPEYCSWCRNFPCEKYENMDVFDSFVTHRNQKRDLKKQLEISKLQ
;
A
#
# COMPACT_ATOMS: atom_id res chain seq x y z
N MET A 1 12.46 3.59 -5.53
CA MET A 1 12.90 3.68 -4.13
C MET A 1 13.87 2.54 -3.87
N LYS A 2 15.13 2.84 -3.56
CA LYS A 2 16.19 1.84 -3.46
C LYS A 2 15.91 0.85 -2.30
N ASP A 3 16.04 -0.44 -2.56
CA ASP A 3 15.96 -1.54 -1.59
C ASP A 3 14.64 -1.60 -0.80
N PHE A 4 13.52 -1.26 -1.43
CA PHE A 4 12.19 -1.47 -0.88
C PHE A 4 11.48 -2.57 -1.66
N THR A 5 11.38 -3.74 -1.05
CA THR A 5 10.73 -4.92 -1.62
C THR A 5 9.61 -5.39 -0.69
N ARG A 6 8.63 -6.07 -1.27
CA ARG A 6 7.46 -6.65 -0.56
C ARG A 6 7.15 -7.99 -1.19
N THR A 7 6.56 -8.88 -0.40
CA THR A 7 6.16 -10.22 -0.87
C THR A 7 4.79 -10.18 -1.53
N ASP A 8 3.83 -9.43 -0.97
CA ASP A 8 2.52 -9.25 -1.59
C ASP A 8 2.50 -8.04 -2.54
N LEU A 9 2.33 -8.33 -3.83
CA LEU A 9 2.23 -7.33 -4.90
C LEU A 9 0.80 -7.11 -5.41
N LEU A 10 -0.15 -7.95 -4.99
CA LEU A 10 -1.56 -7.83 -5.37
C LEU A 10 -2.31 -6.90 -4.41
N PHE A 11 -1.99 -6.98 -3.12
CA PHE A 11 -2.49 -6.07 -2.10
C PHE A 11 -1.34 -5.23 -1.53
N SER A 12 -1.39 -3.93 -1.80
CA SER A 12 -0.28 -3.05 -1.45
C SER A 12 -0.20 -2.74 0.04
N LEU A 13 0.98 -2.29 0.47
CA LEU A 13 1.25 -1.83 1.83
C LEU A 13 0.18 -0.86 2.34
N CYS A 14 -0.22 0.08 1.48
CA CYS A 14 -1.17 1.11 1.84
C CYS A 14 -2.63 0.68 1.67
N GLY A 15 -2.92 -0.55 1.23
CA GLY A 15 -4.28 -1.07 1.07
C GLY A 15 -4.89 -0.92 -0.32
N LEU A 16 -4.13 -0.45 -1.30
CA LEU A 16 -4.58 -0.46 -2.70
C LEU A 16 -4.56 -1.88 -3.24
N ASN A 17 -5.61 -2.23 -3.97
CA ASN A 17 -5.73 -3.47 -4.74
C ASN A 17 -4.88 -3.37 -6.02
N CYS A 18 -3.55 -3.45 -5.87
CA CYS A 18 -2.59 -3.39 -6.98
C CYS A 18 -2.82 -4.44 -8.06
N GLY A 19 -3.43 -5.59 -7.74
CA GLY A 19 -3.83 -6.59 -8.74
C GLY A 19 -4.86 -6.08 -9.76
N LEU A 20 -5.54 -4.97 -9.48
CA LEU A 20 -6.45 -4.29 -10.41
C LEU A 20 -5.79 -3.16 -11.21
N CYS A 21 -4.51 -2.86 -10.94
CA CYS A 21 -3.79 -1.76 -11.56
C CYS A 21 -3.37 -2.12 -12.99
N PRO A 22 -3.67 -1.28 -14.00
CA PRO A 22 -3.22 -1.51 -15.38
C PRO A 22 -1.69 -1.70 -15.50
N MET A 23 -0.91 -1.01 -14.66
CA MET A 23 0.55 -1.17 -14.63
C MET A 23 0.96 -2.56 -14.11
N ASN A 24 0.23 -3.11 -13.13
CA ASN A 24 0.51 -4.46 -12.63
C ASN A 24 0.08 -5.51 -13.65
N LEU A 25 -1.13 -5.38 -14.21
CA LEU A 25 -1.69 -6.29 -15.22
C LEU A 25 -0.83 -6.36 -16.49
N SER A 26 -0.21 -5.25 -16.88
CA SER A 26 0.69 -5.22 -18.05
C SER A 26 2.13 -5.66 -17.74
N GLY A 27 2.47 -5.95 -16.48
CA GLY A 27 3.85 -6.34 -16.08
C GLY A 27 4.85 -5.18 -16.00
N HIS A 28 4.39 -3.93 -16.11
CA HIS A 28 5.25 -2.73 -16.11
C HIS A 28 5.26 -1.98 -14.77
N CYS A 29 4.62 -2.51 -13.73
CA CYS A 29 4.55 -1.87 -12.43
C CYS A 29 5.96 -1.79 -11.81
N PRO A 30 6.52 -0.59 -11.58
CA PRO A 30 7.87 -0.46 -11.03
C PRO A 30 7.89 -0.60 -9.49
N GLY A 31 6.75 -0.92 -8.88
CA GLY A 31 6.56 -0.93 -7.43
C GLY A 31 6.37 0.46 -6.82
N CYS A 32 6.08 0.50 -5.51
CA CYS A 32 5.77 1.73 -4.79
C CYS A 32 6.93 2.75 -4.85
N GLY A 33 6.73 3.86 -5.55
CA GLY A 33 7.77 4.89 -5.74
C GLY A 33 9.04 4.37 -6.41
N GLY A 34 8.94 3.29 -7.19
CA GLY A 34 9.97 2.82 -8.12
C GLY A 34 9.78 3.43 -9.51
N GLY A 35 10.73 3.20 -10.41
CA GLY A 35 10.74 3.77 -11.76
C GLY A 35 11.57 5.05 -11.85
N GLU A 36 12.19 5.26 -13.00
CA GLU A 36 12.98 6.47 -13.27
C GLU A 36 12.07 7.71 -13.27
N GLY A 37 12.53 8.81 -12.66
CA GLY A 37 11.76 10.05 -12.54
C GLY A 37 10.61 10.03 -11.51
N ASN A 38 10.24 8.86 -10.97
CA ASN A 38 9.13 8.76 -10.02
C ASN A 38 9.51 9.27 -8.62
N GLN A 39 8.59 10.04 -8.03
CA GLN A 39 8.70 10.47 -6.64
C GLN A 39 8.63 9.27 -5.70
N SER A 40 9.43 9.32 -4.63
CA SER A 40 9.39 8.25 -3.62
C SER A 40 8.05 8.23 -2.89
N CYS A 41 7.47 7.04 -2.71
CA CYS A 41 6.23 6.86 -1.98
C CYS A 41 6.38 7.24 -0.49
N LYS A 42 5.57 8.19 -0.01
CA LYS A 42 5.58 8.66 1.38
C LYS A 42 5.18 7.57 2.38
N ILE A 43 4.20 6.73 2.03
CA ILE A 43 3.74 5.63 2.90
C ILE A 43 4.80 4.53 3.02
N ALA A 44 5.48 4.20 1.92
CA ALA A 44 6.55 3.22 1.97
C ALA A 44 7.81 3.72 2.69
N LYS A 45 8.13 5.02 2.58
CA LYS A 45 9.14 5.66 3.43
C LYS A 45 8.74 5.58 4.91
N CYS A 46 7.48 5.86 5.23
CA CYS A 46 6.93 5.76 6.58
C CYS A 46 7.09 4.34 7.12
N SER A 47 6.70 3.29 6.39
CA SER A 47 6.78 1.91 6.90
C SER A 47 8.21 1.52 7.29
N ARG A 48 9.24 1.99 6.57
CA ARG A 48 10.65 1.76 6.94
C ARG A 48 11.03 2.32 8.31
N GLN A 49 10.41 3.42 8.73
CA GLN A 49 10.64 4.03 10.05
C GLN A 49 9.93 3.28 11.18
N TYR A 50 8.88 2.51 10.86
CA TYR A 50 8.03 1.80 11.83
C TYR A 50 8.17 0.28 11.75
N GLY A 51 9.36 -0.22 11.44
CA GLY A 51 9.68 -1.66 11.48
C GLY A 51 9.31 -2.45 10.22
N LYS A 52 9.02 -1.76 9.10
CA LYS A 52 8.71 -2.37 7.79
C LYS A 52 7.54 -3.37 7.84
N PRO A 53 6.36 -2.99 8.37
CA PRO A 53 5.20 -3.87 8.31
C PRO A 53 4.82 -4.18 6.86
N GLU A 54 4.32 -5.40 6.61
CA GLU A 54 3.87 -5.81 5.28
C GLU A 54 2.64 -5.00 4.82
N TYR A 55 1.74 -4.70 5.77
CA TYR A 55 0.57 -3.86 5.58
C TYR A 55 0.50 -2.77 6.63
N CYS A 56 0.03 -1.58 6.26
CA CYS A 56 -0.12 -0.48 7.21
C CYS A 56 -1.07 -0.82 8.36
N SER A 57 -2.03 -1.72 8.15
CA SER A 57 -2.93 -2.24 9.19
C SER A 57 -2.20 -2.93 10.36
N TRP A 58 -0.96 -3.39 10.16
CA TRP A 58 -0.15 -4.00 11.20
C TRP A 58 0.64 -2.97 12.02
N CYS A 59 0.63 -1.71 11.60
CA CYS A 59 1.20 -0.64 12.41
C CYS A 59 0.29 -0.35 13.62
N ARG A 60 0.89 -0.22 14.81
CA ARG A 60 0.16 0.11 16.05
C ARG A 60 -0.63 1.42 15.99
N ASN A 61 -0.22 2.33 15.10
CA ASN A 61 -0.86 3.63 14.94
C ASN A 61 -1.95 3.62 13.85
N PHE A 62 -2.26 2.48 13.24
CA PHE A 62 -3.24 2.41 12.18
C PHE A 62 -4.69 2.33 12.71
N PRO A 63 -5.65 3.07 12.12
CA PRO A 63 -5.47 4.09 11.08
C PRO A 63 -4.83 5.37 11.64
N CYS A 64 -3.82 5.89 10.95
CA CYS A 64 -3.13 7.13 11.32
C CYS A 64 -3.59 8.32 10.47
N GLU A 65 -3.10 9.52 10.79
CA GLU A 65 -3.44 10.78 10.11
C GLU A 65 -3.16 10.74 8.60
N LYS A 66 -2.21 9.91 8.15
CA LYS A 66 -1.90 9.76 6.72
C LYS A 66 -3.04 9.17 5.91
N TYR A 67 -3.96 8.46 6.57
CA TYR A 67 -5.15 7.91 5.95
C TYR A 67 -6.31 8.92 5.93
N GLU A 68 -6.23 10.06 6.61
CA GLU A 68 -7.23 11.11 6.47
C GLU A 68 -7.29 11.57 5.01
N ASN A 69 -8.49 11.54 4.42
CA ASN A 69 -8.73 11.94 3.03
C ASN A 69 -7.98 11.15 1.95
N MET A 70 -7.37 10.00 2.27
CA MET A 70 -6.64 9.17 1.30
C MET A 70 -7.56 8.59 0.19
N ASP A 71 -8.87 8.57 0.43
CA ASP A 71 -9.93 8.13 -0.47
C ASP A 71 -10.57 9.26 -1.30
N VAL A 72 -10.08 10.50 -1.18
CA VAL A 72 -10.63 11.65 -1.92
C VAL A 72 -10.23 11.60 -3.40
N PHE A 73 -9.07 11.04 -3.73
CA PHE A 73 -8.59 10.94 -5.10
C PHE A 73 -8.12 9.53 -5.43
N ASP A 74 -8.43 9.10 -6.64
CA ASP A 74 -7.97 7.81 -7.16
C ASP A 74 -6.56 7.90 -7.75
N SER A 75 -5.88 6.75 -7.81
CA SER A 75 -4.63 6.60 -8.56
C SER A 75 -4.91 5.82 -9.84
N PHE A 76 -4.02 4.91 -10.23
CA PHE A 76 -4.31 3.90 -11.24
C PHE A 76 -5.42 2.92 -10.82
N VAL A 77 -5.73 2.86 -9.52
CA VAL A 77 -6.85 2.10 -8.94
C VAL A 77 -7.59 2.94 -7.91
N THR A 78 -8.82 2.52 -7.61
CA THR A 78 -9.68 3.23 -6.67
C THR A 78 -9.20 3.11 -5.22
N HIS A 79 -9.25 4.22 -4.47
CA HIS A 79 -8.97 4.27 -3.03
C HIS A 79 -10.23 4.06 -2.18
N ARG A 80 -11.43 4.05 -2.79
CA ARG A 80 -12.73 4.00 -2.09
C ARG A 80 -12.82 2.96 -0.96
N ASN A 81 -12.22 1.79 -1.17
CA ASN A 81 -12.28 0.68 -0.21
C ASN A 81 -10.98 0.47 0.58
N GLN A 82 -9.93 1.26 0.35
CA GLN A 82 -8.57 1.03 0.82
C GLN A 82 -8.48 0.80 2.34
N LYS A 83 -9.10 1.68 3.15
CA LYS A 83 -9.10 1.54 4.62
C LYS A 83 -9.90 0.32 5.08
N ARG A 84 -11.04 0.07 4.43
CA ARG A 84 -11.94 -1.04 4.77
C ARG A 84 -11.26 -2.37 4.47
N ASP A 85 -10.63 -2.48 3.31
CA ASP A 85 -9.96 -3.70 2.86
C ASP A 85 -8.72 -3.99 3.73
N LEU A 86 -7.98 -2.97 4.19
CA LEU A 86 -6.92 -3.14 5.19
C LEU A 86 -7.41 -3.67 6.53
N LYS A 87 -8.55 -3.18 7.02
CA LYS A 87 -9.17 -3.69 8.26
C LYS A 87 -9.59 -5.15 8.08
N LYS A 88 -10.26 -5.47 6.97
CA LYS A 88 -10.66 -6.85 6.64
C LYS A 88 -9.47 -7.78 6.52
N GLN A 89 -8.39 -7.34 5.86
CA GLN A 89 -7.14 -8.09 5.75
C GLN A 89 -6.56 -8.41 7.14
N LEU A 90 -6.51 -7.42 8.03
CA LEU A 90 -6.03 -7.62 9.40
C LEU A 90 -6.91 -8.60 10.18
N GLU A 91 -8.23 -8.51 10.06
CA GLU A 91 -9.17 -9.45 10.68
C GLU A 91 -8.93 -10.88 10.21
N ILE A 92 -8.80 -11.09 8.90
CA ILE A 92 -8.53 -12.41 8.32
C ILE A 92 -7.17 -12.94 8.77
N SER A 93 -6.13 -12.10 8.82
CA SER A 93 -4.79 -12.51 9.26
C SER A 93 -4.70 -12.99 10.71
N LYS A 94 -5.71 -12.68 11.54
CA LYS A 94 -5.80 -13.17 12.93
C LYS A 94 -6.48 -14.53 13.07
N LEU A 95 -7.11 -15.02 11.99
CA LEU A 95 -7.77 -16.32 11.95
C LEU A 95 -6.82 -17.44 11.49
N GLN A 96 -5.58 -17.10 11.16
CA GLN A 96 -4.51 -17.99 10.72
C GLN A 96 -3.46 -18.13 11.83
#